data_AF-A0A7W7P0T1-F1
#
_entry.id   AF-A0A7W7P0T1-F1
#
_cell.length_a   1.000
_cell.length_b   1.000
_cell.length_c   1.000
_cell.angle_alpha   90.00
_cell.angle_beta   90.00
_cell.angle_gamma   90.00
#
_symmetry.space_group_name_H-M   'P 1'
#
loop_
_entity.id
_entity.type
_entity.pdbx_description
1 polymer ?
#
loop_
_entity_poly.entity_id
_entity_poly.type
_entity_poly.pdbx_seq_one_letter_code
_entity_poly.pdbx_strand_id
1 'polypeptide(L)'
;MSEEDATQKPLWNSLEITKIVVGALTPLAIFVFTLITHQGQAALEKANADQVRRETQERERVAQVTRQRVVLWTQISPPMNDLYCYFLYVGHWKEISPEQVLLTKRQLDKLIYSNSPFFSQDFLDRYHQFMGAAFKTGNGWGEDAKLRSPPIRELDKGKGKERMFAPMDDGTADNTEAIHSAYYAWLAAAAREMDLEATKPEKPPTPSAEETREHLQGAL
;
A
#
# COMPACT_ATOMS: atom_id res chain seq x y z
N MET A 1 107.24 -18.15 32.48
CA MET A 1 107.49 -17.45 31.20
C MET A 1 107.15 -18.43 30.10
N SER A 2 106.10 -18.31 29.31
CA SER A 2 105.04 -17.30 29.13
C SER A 2 103.86 -18.04 28.46
N GLU A 3 102.63 -17.84 28.92
CA GLU A 3 101.48 -17.31 28.14
C GLU A 3 101.42 -17.73 26.67
N GLU A 4 100.39 -18.51 26.31
CA GLU A 4 99.69 -18.32 25.03
C GLU A 4 98.26 -18.93 25.07
N ASP A 5 97.32 -18.00 25.26
CA ASP A 5 96.08 -17.83 24.50
C ASP A 5 95.02 -18.96 24.52
N ALA A 6 94.31 -19.05 25.64
CA ALA A 6 92.96 -19.58 25.65
C ALA A 6 92.05 -18.60 24.90
N THR A 7 91.85 -18.84 23.61
CA THR A 7 90.89 -18.14 22.74
C THR A 7 89.54 -18.00 23.45
N GLN A 8 89.30 -16.84 24.05
CA GLN A 8 88.03 -16.49 24.67
C GLN A 8 87.00 -16.42 23.54
N LYS A 9 86.17 -17.45 23.42
CA LYS A 9 84.98 -17.37 22.58
C LYS A 9 84.15 -16.18 23.11
N PRO A 10 83.79 -15.22 22.24
CA PRO A 10 83.10 -14.03 22.70
C PRO A 10 81.83 -14.42 23.45
N LEU A 11 81.67 -13.84 24.64
CA LEU A 11 80.50 -14.00 25.53
C LEU A 11 79.17 -13.67 24.84
N TRP A 12 79.23 -13.06 23.66
CA TRP A 12 78.13 -12.86 22.75
C TRP A 12 78.19 -13.86 21.60
N ASN A 13 77.45 -14.96 21.75
CA ASN A 13 77.25 -15.92 20.67
C ASN A 13 76.21 -15.34 19.68
N SER A 14 76.46 -15.44 18.38
CA SER A 14 75.53 -15.04 17.30
C SER A 14 74.10 -15.61 17.52
N LEU A 15 74.03 -16.77 18.17
CA LEU A 15 72.78 -17.45 18.51
C LEU A 15 71.94 -16.73 19.59
N GLU A 16 72.56 -16.07 20.56
CA GLU A 16 71.83 -15.30 21.59
C GLU A 16 71.33 -13.96 21.05
N ILE A 17 72.15 -13.29 20.22
CA ILE A 17 71.75 -12.08 19.49
C ILE A 17 70.53 -12.39 18.63
N THR A 18 70.56 -13.50 17.89
CA THR A 18 69.45 -13.93 17.05
C THR A 18 68.17 -14.16 17.85
N LYS A 19 68.24 -14.78 19.05
CA LYS A 19 67.07 -15.00 19.91
C LYS A 19 66.45 -13.69 20.42
N ILE A 20 67.27 -12.72 20.81
CA ILE A 20 66.79 -11.41 21.26
C ILE A 20 66.15 -10.66 20.10
N VAL A 21 66.79 -10.67 18.93
CA VAL A 21 66.29 -10.01 17.71
C VAL A 21 64.96 -10.63 17.28
N VAL A 22 64.85 -11.95 17.22
CA VAL A 22 63.60 -12.67 16.90
C VAL A 22 62.52 -12.41 17.96
N GLY A 23 62.90 -12.41 19.24
CA GLY A 23 62.01 -12.13 20.35
C GLY A 23 61.43 -10.70 20.33
N ALA A 24 62.18 -9.73 19.83
CA ALA A 24 61.73 -8.34 19.65
C ALA A 24 60.96 -8.12 18.34
N LEU A 25 61.34 -8.82 17.26
CA LEU A 25 60.70 -8.71 15.94
C LEU A 25 59.27 -9.26 15.94
N THR A 26 59.03 -10.36 16.67
CA THR A 26 57.71 -11.01 16.72
C THR A 26 56.60 -10.07 17.25
N PRO A 27 56.72 -9.46 18.45
CA PRO A 27 55.70 -8.52 18.93
C PRO A 27 55.59 -7.27 18.08
N LEU A 28 56.70 -6.79 17.48
CA LEU A 28 56.68 -5.64 16.57
C LEU A 28 55.89 -5.95 15.28
N ALA A 29 56.10 -7.12 14.69
CA ALA A 29 55.37 -7.57 13.50
C ALA A 29 53.86 -7.71 13.78
N ILE A 30 53.49 -8.29 14.93
CA ILE A 30 52.08 -8.39 15.36
C ILE A 30 51.46 -7.01 15.55
N PHE A 31 52.18 -6.06 16.15
CA PHE A 31 51.70 -4.69 16.34
C PHE A 31 51.43 -3.99 15.01
N VAL A 32 52.39 -4.05 14.06
CA VAL A 32 52.22 -3.47 12.72
C VAL A 32 51.07 -4.12 11.96
N PHE A 33 50.95 -5.45 12.02
CA PHE A 33 49.84 -6.17 11.40
C PHE A 33 48.49 -5.73 11.97
N THR A 34 48.39 -5.60 13.29
CA THR A 34 47.19 -5.10 13.99
C THR A 34 46.80 -3.70 13.53
N LEU A 35 47.77 -2.78 13.36
CA LEU A 35 47.46 -1.42 12.89
C LEU A 35 46.91 -1.40 11.47
N ILE A 36 47.46 -2.22 10.58
CA ILE A 36 47.01 -2.31 9.17
C ILE A 36 45.59 -2.91 9.10
N THR A 37 45.34 -4.01 9.83
CA THR A 37 44.03 -4.67 9.81
C THR A 37 42.95 -3.82 10.47
N HIS A 38 43.25 -3.15 11.59
CA HIS A 38 42.29 -2.28 12.28
C HIS A 38 41.81 -1.11 11.41
N GLN A 39 42.71 -0.50 10.62
CA GLN A 39 42.33 0.58 9.70
C GLN A 39 41.43 0.09 8.56
N GLY A 40 41.72 -1.09 8.00
CA GLY A 40 40.90 -1.70 6.95
C GLY A 40 39.52 -2.14 7.46
N GLN A 41 39.47 -2.76 8.64
CA GLN A 41 38.23 -3.21 9.29
C GLN A 41 37.33 -2.03 9.65
N ALA A 42 37.89 -0.94 10.20
CA ALA A 42 37.11 0.25 10.53
C ALA A 42 36.44 0.92 9.31
N ALA A 43 37.08 0.88 8.14
CA ALA A 43 36.50 1.39 6.90
C ALA A 43 35.37 0.48 6.39
N LEU A 44 35.57 -0.84 6.45
CA LEU A 44 34.56 -1.82 6.04
C LEU A 44 33.34 -1.81 6.97
N GLU A 45 33.54 -1.70 8.28
CA GLU A 45 32.47 -1.60 9.27
C GLU A 45 31.61 -0.36 9.05
N LYS A 46 32.21 0.78 8.70
CA LYS A 46 31.47 2.00 8.36
C LYS A 46 30.63 1.82 7.10
N ALA A 47 31.21 1.24 6.04
CA ALA A 47 30.48 0.98 4.80
C ALA A 47 29.30 0.02 5.02
N ASN A 48 29.51 -1.05 5.78
CA ASN A 48 28.46 -2.00 6.15
C ASN A 48 27.39 -1.34 7.03
N ALA A 49 27.80 -0.51 8.01
CA ALA A 49 26.88 0.22 8.87
C ALA A 49 26.02 1.22 8.08
N ASP A 50 26.60 1.91 7.10
CA ASP A 50 25.88 2.84 6.22
C ASP A 50 24.87 2.09 5.33
N GLN A 51 25.24 0.92 4.80
CA GLN A 51 24.31 0.08 4.05
C GLN A 51 23.13 -0.37 4.91
N VAL A 52 23.40 -0.94 6.10
CA VAL A 52 22.34 -1.38 7.02
C VAL A 52 21.44 -0.22 7.43
N ARG A 53 22.00 0.98 7.66
CA ARG A 53 21.21 2.18 7.97
C ARG A 53 20.26 2.55 6.83
N ARG A 54 20.72 2.51 5.58
CA ARG A 54 19.89 2.82 4.40
C ARG A 54 18.74 1.82 4.27
N GLU A 55 19.05 0.53 4.34
CA GLU A 55 18.04 -0.54 4.28
C GLU A 55 17.02 -0.41 5.42
N THR A 56 17.47 -0.05 6.63
CA THR A 56 16.58 0.16 7.78
C THR A 56 15.67 1.37 7.56
N GLN A 57 16.22 2.50 7.09
CA GLN A 57 15.43 3.70 6.78
C GLN A 57 14.40 3.45 5.68
N GLU A 58 14.75 2.70 4.64
CA GLU A 58 13.82 2.32 3.57
C GLU A 58 12.68 1.46 4.10
N ARG A 59 12.99 0.43 4.91
CA ARG A 59 11.98 -0.41 5.55
C ARG A 59 11.04 0.40 6.45
N GLU A 60 11.57 1.32 7.25
CA GLU A 60 10.77 2.18 8.10
C GLU A 60 9.84 3.08 7.29
N ARG A 61 10.33 3.68 6.20
CA ARG A 61 9.52 4.51 5.30
C ARG A 61 8.38 3.71 4.67
N VAL A 62 8.68 2.52 4.14
CA VAL A 62 7.65 1.63 3.57
C VAL A 62 6.62 1.28 4.64
N ALA A 63 7.05 0.88 5.84
CA ALA A 63 6.14 0.55 6.94
C ALA A 63 5.29 1.74 7.40
N GLN A 64 5.81 2.97 7.34
CA GLN A 64 5.02 4.18 7.63
C GLN A 64 3.96 4.44 6.57
N VAL A 65 4.31 4.32 5.28
CA VAL A 65 3.37 4.47 4.17
C VAL A 65 2.28 3.40 4.24
N THR A 66 2.62 2.13 4.45
CA THR A 66 1.65 1.04 4.59
C THR A 66 0.71 1.26 5.77
N ARG A 67 1.22 1.70 6.94
CA ARG A 67 0.36 2.05 8.08
C ARG A 67 -0.63 3.16 7.74
N GLN A 68 -0.18 4.20 7.03
CA GLN A 68 -1.06 5.28 6.62
C GLN A 68 -2.13 4.81 5.62
N ARG A 69 -1.77 3.91 4.70
CA ARG A 69 -2.74 3.29 3.77
C ARG A 69 -3.83 2.52 4.51
N VAL A 70 -3.47 1.76 5.54
CA VAL A 70 -4.46 1.06 6.39
C VAL A 70 -5.41 2.05 7.06
N VAL A 71 -4.89 3.16 7.61
CA VAL A 71 -5.72 4.20 8.24
C VAL A 71 -6.61 4.94 7.24
N LEU A 72 -6.16 5.14 6.01
CA LEU A 72 -7.00 5.69 4.94
C LEU A 72 -8.06 4.68 4.51
N TRP A 73 -7.70 3.39 4.45
CA TRP A 73 -8.62 2.34 4.05
C TRP A 73 -9.79 2.18 5.03
N THR A 74 -9.58 2.34 6.33
CA THR A 74 -10.69 2.31 7.32
C THR A 74 -11.71 3.44 7.10
N GLN A 75 -11.31 4.52 6.43
CA GLN A 75 -12.19 5.63 6.07
C GLN A 75 -12.80 5.47 4.66
N ILE A 76 -12.09 4.83 3.74
CA ILE A 76 -12.53 4.58 2.35
C ILE A 76 -13.52 3.42 2.28
N SER A 77 -13.25 2.33 3.00
CA SER A 77 -13.98 1.08 2.85
C SER A 77 -15.47 1.18 3.18
N PRO A 78 -15.92 1.83 4.26
CA PRO A 78 -17.35 1.98 4.53
C PRO A 78 -18.11 2.73 3.43
N PRO A 79 -17.76 3.98 3.05
CA PRO A 79 -18.49 4.69 2.00
C PRO A 79 -18.38 4.01 0.63
N MET A 80 -17.26 3.36 0.32
CA MET A 80 -17.15 2.52 -0.88
C MET A 80 -18.19 1.39 -0.90
N ASN A 81 -18.35 0.70 0.24
CA ASN A 81 -19.33 -0.37 0.37
C ASN A 81 -20.77 0.16 0.33
N ASP A 82 -21.05 1.33 0.90
CA ASP A 82 -22.38 1.95 0.85
C ASP A 82 -22.80 2.25 -0.59
N LEU A 83 -21.88 2.76 -1.42
CA LEU A 83 -22.11 2.94 -2.85
C LEU A 83 -22.43 1.60 -3.53
N TYR A 84 -21.63 0.57 -3.26
CA TYR A 84 -21.86 -0.77 -3.82
C TYR A 84 -23.23 -1.33 -3.41
N CYS A 85 -23.58 -1.25 -2.12
CA CYS A 85 -24.86 -1.67 -1.57
C CYS A 85 -26.03 -0.98 -2.28
N TYR A 86 -25.95 0.34 -2.46
CA TYR A 86 -26.97 1.11 -3.16
C TYR A 86 -27.20 0.61 -4.59
N PHE A 87 -26.13 0.46 -5.39
CA PHE A 87 -26.25 0.13 -6.81
C PHE A 87 -26.67 -1.32 -7.07
N LEU A 88 -26.29 -2.25 -6.19
CA LEU A 88 -26.61 -3.68 -6.33
C LEU A 88 -27.85 -4.12 -5.55
N TYR A 89 -28.48 -3.20 -4.80
CA TYR A 89 -29.63 -3.51 -3.94
C TYR A 89 -29.33 -4.61 -2.90
N VAL A 90 -28.14 -4.56 -2.28
CA VAL A 90 -27.69 -5.52 -1.26
C VAL A 90 -27.38 -4.85 0.08
N GLY A 91 -27.54 -5.59 1.19
CA GLY A 91 -27.27 -5.08 2.53
C GLY A 91 -28.29 -4.01 2.98
N HIS A 92 -27.81 -2.89 3.52
CA HIS A 92 -28.65 -1.81 4.05
C HIS A 92 -29.10 -0.79 2.98
N TRP A 93 -29.07 -1.18 1.70
CA TRP A 93 -29.36 -0.31 0.56
C TRP A 93 -30.70 0.45 0.67
N LYS A 94 -31.72 -0.13 1.33
CA LYS A 94 -33.04 0.49 1.52
C LYS A 94 -32.99 1.80 2.31
N GLU A 95 -31.97 1.98 3.14
CA GLU A 95 -31.80 3.13 4.02
C GLU A 95 -31.04 4.29 3.33
N ILE A 96 -30.37 4.00 2.21
CA ILE A 96 -29.50 4.95 1.51
C ILE A 96 -30.30 5.75 0.47
N SER A 97 -30.39 7.08 0.63
CA SER A 97 -31.07 7.97 -0.33
C SER A 97 -30.16 8.36 -1.51
N PRO A 98 -30.72 8.72 -2.69
CA PRO A 98 -29.92 9.21 -3.81
C PRO A 98 -29.06 10.43 -3.48
N GLU A 99 -29.54 11.34 -2.61
CA GLU A 99 -28.76 12.49 -2.18
C GLU A 99 -27.55 12.05 -1.33
N GLN A 100 -27.75 11.08 -0.45
CA GLN A 100 -26.68 10.49 0.35
C GLN A 100 -25.63 9.84 -0.56
N VAL A 101 -26.02 9.11 -1.61
CA VAL A 101 -25.07 8.53 -2.58
C VAL A 101 -24.18 9.58 -3.22
N LEU A 102 -24.75 10.71 -3.66
CA LEU A 102 -23.96 11.80 -4.24
C LEU A 102 -23.02 12.45 -3.22
N LEU A 103 -23.48 12.62 -1.98
CA LEU A 103 -22.63 13.11 -0.89
C LEU A 103 -21.49 12.12 -0.57
N THR A 104 -21.78 10.83 -0.47
CA THR A 104 -20.82 9.76 -0.26
C THR A 104 -19.78 9.74 -1.37
N LYS A 105 -20.19 9.87 -2.64
CA LYS A 105 -19.27 10.02 -3.76
C LYS A 105 -18.34 11.21 -3.57
N ARG A 106 -18.87 12.41 -3.28
CA ARG A 106 -18.04 13.62 -3.09
C ARG A 106 -17.06 13.47 -1.92
N GLN A 107 -17.49 12.84 -0.82
CA GLN A 107 -16.62 12.55 0.32
C GLN A 107 -15.49 11.60 -0.07
N LEU A 108 -15.81 10.55 -0.84
CA LEU A 108 -14.83 9.59 -1.34
C LEU A 108 -13.84 10.25 -2.31
N ASP A 109 -14.34 11.03 -3.27
CA ASP A 109 -13.52 11.82 -4.20
C ASP A 109 -12.55 12.72 -3.43
N LYS A 110 -13.04 13.47 -2.43
CA LYS A 110 -12.19 14.32 -1.59
C LYS A 110 -11.10 13.51 -0.89
N LEU A 111 -11.45 12.36 -0.31
CA LEU A 111 -10.51 11.52 0.44
C LEU A 111 -9.44 10.92 -0.50
N ILE A 112 -9.83 10.41 -1.66
CA ILE A 112 -8.93 9.79 -2.63
C ILE A 112 -8.01 10.82 -3.26
N TYR A 113 -8.52 11.95 -3.74
CA TYR A 113 -7.68 12.95 -4.40
C TYR A 113 -6.75 13.68 -3.43
N SER A 114 -7.18 13.95 -2.19
CA SER A 114 -6.30 14.59 -1.19
C SER A 114 -5.17 13.68 -0.71
N ASN A 115 -5.35 12.36 -0.81
CA ASN A 115 -4.37 11.37 -0.38
C ASN A 115 -3.79 10.56 -1.56
N SER A 116 -3.92 11.05 -2.80
CA SER A 116 -3.46 10.34 -3.99
C SER A 116 -1.97 9.94 -3.95
N PRO A 117 -1.04 10.69 -3.33
CA PRO A 117 0.36 10.27 -3.25
C PRO A 117 0.59 9.00 -2.44
N PHE A 118 -0.37 8.58 -1.60
CA PHE A 118 -0.27 7.34 -0.84
C PHE A 118 -0.66 6.11 -1.64
N PHE A 119 -1.31 6.26 -2.79
CA PHE A 119 -1.83 5.14 -3.58
C PHE A 119 -1.05 4.95 -4.88
N SER A 120 -0.99 3.72 -5.38
CA SER A 120 -0.46 3.44 -6.71
C SER A 120 -1.42 3.91 -7.80
N GLN A 121 -0.88 4.01 -9.02
CA GLN A 121 -1.70 4.34 -10.19
C GLN A 121 -2.77 3.28 -10.47
N ASP A 122 -2.47 1.98 -10.28
CA ASP A 122 -3.48 0.91 -10.48
C ASP A 122 -4.67 1.09 -9.53
N PHE A 123 -4.43 1.41 -8.26
CA PHE A 123 -5.52 1.67 -7.31
C PHE A 123 -6.40 2.85 -7.76
N LEU A 124 -5.78 3.96 -8.18
CA LEU A 124 -6.50 5.14 -8.66
C LEU A 124 -7.30 4.83 -9.94
N ASP A 125 -6.72 4.05 -10.85
CA ASP A 125 -7.39 3.63 -12.08
C ASP A 125 -8.60 2.73 -11.78
N ARG A 126 -8.50 1.80 -10.81
CA ARG A 126 -9.65 0.98 -10.38
C ARG A 126 -10.74 1.80 -9.72
N TYR A 127 -10.37 2.78 -8.90
CA TYR A 127 -11.31 3.74 -8.35
C TYR A 127 -12.06 4.50 -9.47
N HIS A 128 -11.35 5.00 -10.48
CA HIS A 128 -11.97 5.69 -11.61
C HIS A 128 -12.87 4.77 -12.44
N GLN A 129 -12.50 3.50 -12.62
CA GLN A 129 -13.34 2.49 -13.28
C GLN A 129 -14.65 2.27 -12.51
N PHE A 130 -14.57 2.11 -11.19
CA PHE A 130 -15.76 1.97 -10.34
C PHE A 130 -16.66 3.22 -10.41
N MET A 131 -16.07 4.41 -10.30
CA MET A 131 -16.81 5.67 -10.41
C MET A 131 -17.44 5.88 -11.79
N GLY A 132 -16.77 5.50 -12.86
CA GLY A 132 -17.30 5.58 -14.22
C GLY A 132 -18.43 4.58 -14.49
N ALA A 133 -18.38 3.40 -13.87
CA ALA A 133 -19.43 2.39 -13.96
C ALA A 133 -20.71 2.81 -13.21
N ALA A 134 -20.53 3.39 -12.01
CA ALA A 134 -21.61 3.80 -11.11
C ALA A 134 -22.20 5.18 -11.43
N PHE A 135 -21.40 6.10 -11.98
CA PHE A 135 -21.78 7.48 -12.20
C PHE A 135 -21.51 7.97 -13.62
N LYS A 136 -22.39 8.83 -14.13
CA LYS A 136 -22.16 9.63 -15.32
C LYS A 136 -21.70 11.02 -14.90
N THR A 137 -20.40 11.27 -15.06
CA THR A 137 -19.73 12.55 -14.77
C THR A 137 -19.67 13.44 -16.02
N GLY A 138 -19.30 14.71 -15.86
CA GLY A 138 -19.11 15.63 -16.99
C GLY A 138 -20.41 16.19 -17.60
N ASN A 139 -21.46 16.38 -16.80
CA ASN A 139 -22.77 16.85 -17.27
C ASN A 139 -22.84 18.37 -17.56
N GLY A 140 -21.77 19.11 -17.26
CA GLY A 140 -21.74 20.58 -17.34
C GLY A 140 -21.00 21.19 -16.15
N TRP A 141 -20.73 22.49 -16.20
CA TRP A 141 -20.09 23.22 -15.11
C TRP A 141 -21.07 23.39 -13.95
N GLY A 142 -20.68 22.95 -12.75
CA GLY A 142 -21.52 23.04 -11.54
C GLY A 142 -22.66 22.00 -11.48
N GLU A 143 -22.76 21.10 -12.46
CA GLU A 143 -23.76 20.04 -12.49
C GLU A 143 -23.24 18.79 -11.78
N ASP A 144 -24.14 18.13 -11.04
CA ASP A 144 -23.80 16.92 -10.30
C ASP A 144 -23.60 15.71 -11.19
N ALA A 145 -22.83 14.75 -10.67
CA ALA A 145 -22.76 13.42 -11.27
C ALA A 145 -24.14 12.77 -11.24
N LYS A 146 -24.48 12.04 -12.30
CA LYS A 146 -25.75 11.32 -12.39
C LYS A 146 -25.56 9.85 -12.04
N LEU A 147 -26.51 9.26 -11.32
CA LEU A 147 -26.53 7.86 -10.92
C LEU A 147 -26.87 6.98 -12.13
N ARG A 148 -26.06 5.96 -12.38
CA ARG A 148 -26.34 4.94 -13.41
C ARG A 148 -27.16 3.79 -12.81
N SER A 149 -28.38 4.10 -12.36
CA SER A 149 -29.31 3.18 -11.74
C SER A 149 -30.75 3.61 -12.03
N PRO A 150 -31.71 2.69 -12.15
CA PRO A 150 -33.11 3.05 -12.28
C PRO A 150 -33.66 3.59 -10.94
N PRO A 151 -34.54 4.62 -10.97
CA PRO A 151 -35.26 5.06 -9.78
C PRO A 151 -36.39 4.08 -9.43
N ILE A 152 -36.05 2.93 -8.85
CA ILE A 152 -37.02 1.85 -8.53
C ILE A 152 -37.84 2.20 -7.28
N ARG A 153 -37.24 2.85 -6.28
CA ARG A 153 -37.90 3.09 -4.98
C ARG A 153 -38.70 4.37 -4.95
N GLU A 154 -39.63 4.46 -4.01
CA GLU A 154 -40.29 5.73 -3.68
C GLU A 154 -39.31 6.79 -3.15
N LEU A 155 -38.26 6.38 -2.44
CA LEU A 155 -37.16 7.27 -2.03
C LEU A 155 -36.39 7.86 -3.22
N ASP A 156 -36.44 7.21 -4.38
CA ASP A 156 -35.77 7.66 -5.61
C ASP A 156 -36.66 8.60 -6.42
N LYS A 157 -37.95 8.64 -6.10
CA LYS A 157 -38.98 9.43 -6.78
C LYS A 157 -39.28 10.70 -5.98
N GLY A 158 -39.73 11.73 -6.68
CA GLY A 158 -40.07 13.01 -6.10
C GLY A 158 -39.48 14.18 -6.88
N LYS A 159 -40.03 15.37 -6.65
CA LYS A 159 -39.76 16.56 -7.44
C LYS A 159 -38.27 16.89 -7.48
N GLY A 160 -37.67 16.79 -8.67
CA GLY A 160 -36.27 17.15 -8.92
C GLY A 160 -35.27 16.00 -8.81
N LYS A 161 -35.68 14.82 -8.32
CA LYS A 161 -34.83 13.64 -8.23
C LYS A 161 -34.59 13.00 -9.60
N GLU A 162 -35.47 13.25 -10.58
CA GLU A 162 -35.32 12.75 -11.95
C GLU A 162 -34.02 13.22 -12.60
N ARG A 163 -33.51 14.39 -12.17
CA ARG A 163 -32.25 14.96 -12.66
C ARG A 163 -31.01 14.27 -12.10
N MET A 164 -31.14 13.53 -10.99
CA MET A 164 -30.04 12.82 -10.34
C MET A 164 -29.70 11.51 -11.06
N PHE A 165 -30.60 10.99 -11.90
CA PHE A 165 -30.40 9.73 -12.61
C PHE A 165 -29.97 9.98 -14.06
N ALA A 166 -29.09 9.12 -14.57
CA ALA A 166 -28.71 9.15 -15.96
C ALA A 166 -29.89 8.66 -16.83
N PRO A 167 -30.16 9.28 -18.00
CA PRO A 167 -31.13 8.73 -18.94
C PRO A 167 -30.73 7.30 -19.32
N MET A 168 -31.68 6.36 -19.26
CA MET A 168 -31.45 4.94 -19.59
C MET A 168 -31.47 4.65 -21.11
N ASP A 169 -31.60 5.70 -21.92
CA ASP A 169 -31.86 5.62 -23.37
C ASP A 169 -30.65 5.11 -24.20
N ASP A 170 -29.49 4.86 -23.56
CA ASP A 170 -28.25 4.43 -24.22
C ASP A 170 -28.04 2.90 -24.26
N GLY A 171 -29.03 2.11 -23.85
CA GLY A 171 -28.93 0.64 -23.84
C GLY A 171 -28.07 0.08 -22.69
N THR A 172 -27.60 0.91 -21.75
CA THR A 172 -26.94 0.46 -20.50
C THR A 172 -27.96 0.13 -19.39
N ALA A 173 -28.98 -0.65 -19.74
CA ALA A 173 -30.14 -0.95 -18.90
C ALA A 173 -29.80 -1.65 -17.56
N ASP A 174 -28.60 -2.21 -17.44
CA ASP A 174 -28.13 -2.80 -16.19
C ASP A 174 -26.58 -2.74 -16.07
N ASN A 175 -26.07 -1.68 -15.44
CA ASN A 175 -24.63 -1.55 -15.16
C ASN A 175 -24.17 -2.33 -13.92
N THR A 176 -25.07 -3.10 -13.29
CA THR A 176 -24.80 -3.81 -12.04
C THR A 176 -23.63 -4.79 -12.16
N GLU A 177 -23.47 -5.47 -13.31
CA GLU A 177 -22.31 -6.33 -13.56
C GLU A 177 -20.99 -5.54 -13.64
N ALA A 178 -20.98 -4.42 -14.36
CA ALA A 178 -19.81 -3.57 -14.48
C ALA A 178 -19.42 -2.98 -13.11
N ILE A 179 -20.41 -2.53 -12.33
CA ILE A 179 -20.22 -2.01 -10.97
C ILE A 179 -19.67 -3.10 -10.05
N HIS A 180 -20.24 -4.30 -10.09
CA HIS A 180 -19.78 -5.42 -9.28
C HIS A 180 -18.33 -5.79 -9.59
N SER A 181 -18.00 -5.95 -10.87
CA SER A 181 -16.64 -6.28 -11.31
C SER A 181 -15.65 -5.18 -10.90
N ALA A 182 -15.99 -3.91 -11.12
CA ALA A 182 -15.14 -2.78 -10.77
C ALA A 182 -14.94 -2.62 -9.26
N TYR A 183 -15.97 -2.88 -8.45
CA TYR A 183 -15.87 -2.88 -6.98
C TYR A 183 -14.84 -3.90 -6.49
N TYR A 184 -14.95 -5.16 -6.92
CA TYR A 184 -13.99 -6.20 -6.48
C TYR A 184 -12.60 -5.99 -7.07
N ALA A 185 -12.48 -5.42 -8.28
CA ALA A 185 -11.19 -5.02 -8.83
C ALA A 185 -10.53 -3.93 -7.97
N TRP A 186 -11.31 -2.95 -7.51
CA TRP A 186 -10.81 -1.89 -6.63
C TRP A 186 -10.46 -2.42 -5.23
N LEU A 187 -11.30 -3.29 -4.65
CA LEU A 187 -11.02 -3.97 -3.39
C LEU A 187 -9.72 -4.79 -3.47
N ALA A 188 -9.50 -5.52 -4.56
CA ALA A 188 -8.28 -6.28 -4.78
C ALA A 188 -7.05 -5.37 -4.93
N ALA A 189 -7.19 -4.22 -5.60
CA ALA A 189 -6.12 -3.22 -5.65
C ALA A 189 -5.80 -2.66 -4.27
N ALA A 190 -6.82 -2.36 -3.46
CA ALA A 190 -6.66 -1.90 -2.08
C ALA A 190 -5.91 -2.92 -1.21
N ALA A 191 -6.23 -4.21 -1.35
CA ALA A 191 -5.55 -5.27 -0.63
C ALA A 191 -4.04 -5.30 -0.97
N ARG A 192 -3.69 -5.16 -2.25
CA ARG A 192 -2.27 -5.06 -2.68
C ARG A 192 -1.56 -3.84 -2.08
N GLU A 193 -2.22 -2.70 -1.92
CA GLU A 193 -1.63 -1.52 -1.27
C GLU A 193 -1.24 -1.76 0.19
N MET A 194 -1.95 -2.68 0.84
CA MET A 194 -1.76 -3.08 2.24
C MET A 194 -0.97 -4.39 2.38
N ASP A 195 -0.42 -4.93 1.29
CA ASP A 195 0.31 -6.20 1.25
C ASP A 195 -0.55 -7.41 1.71
N LEU A 196 -1.84 -7.39 1.34
CA LEU A 196 -2.82 -8.44 1.63
C LEU A 196 -3.28 -9.16 0.34
N GLU A 197 -3.65 -10.43 0.47
CA GLU A 197 -4.31 -11.18 -0.60
C GLU A 197 -5.84 -11.04 -0.47
N ALA A 198 -6.51 -10.66 -1.57
CA ALA A 198 -7.96 -10.57 -1.64
C ALA A 198 -8.54 -11.63 -2.58
N THR A 199 -9.60 -12.30 -2.14
CA THR A 199 -10.38 -13.24 -2.96
C THR A 199 -11.69 -12.60 -3.43
N LYS A 200 -12.07 -12.84 -4.69
CA LYS A 200 -13.34 -12.36 -5.26
C LYS A 200 -14.44 -13.40 -4.99
N PRO A 201 -15.51 -13.07 -4.24
CA PRO A 201 -16.68 -13.94 -4.09
C PRO A 201 -17.57 -13.91 -5.36
N GLU A 202 -18.45 -14.89 -5.48
CA GLU A 202 -19.45 -14.96 -6.55
C GLU A 202 -20.48 -13.84 -6.43
N LYS A 203 -20.98 -13.32 -7.56
CA LYS A 203 -21.95 -12.23 -7.59
C LYS A 203 -23.27 -12.68 -6.96
N PRO A 204 -23.89 -11.88 -6.05
CA PRO A 204 -25.22 -12.19 -5.55
C PRO A 204 -26.26 -12.18 -6.69
N PRO A 205 -27.25 -13.08 -6.68
CA PRO A 205 -28.27 -13.12 -7.71
C PRO A 205 -29.06 -11.80 -7.72
N THR A 206 -29.28 -11.22 -8.91
CA THR A 206 -30.15 -10.06 -9.06
C THR A 206 -31.58 -10.49 -8.71
N PRO A 207 -32.27 -9.84 -7.75
CA PRO A 207 -33.64 -10.19 -7.42
C PRO A 207 -34.53 -10.03 -8.66
N SER A 208 -35.41 -11.00 -8.91
CA SER A 208 -36.36 -10.93 -10.01
C SER A 208 -37.29 -9.72 -9.84
N ALA A 209 -37.88 -9.24 -10.94
CA ALA A 209 -38.84 -8.13 -10.90
C ALA A 209 -40.07 -8.45 -10.01
N GLU A 210 -40.35 -9.74 -9.81
CA GLU A 210 -41.44 -10.27 -8.99
C GLU A 210 -41.07 -10.26 -7.49
N GLU A 211 -39.88 -10.72 -7.13
CA GLU A 211 -39.33 -10.64 -5.76
C GLU A 211 -39.11 -9.19 -5.32
N THR A 212 -38.68 -8.33 -6.23
CA THR A 212 -38.54 -6.89 -5.98
C THR A 212 -39.90 -6.25 -5.68
N ARG A 213 -40.98 -6.70 -6.35
CA ARG A 213 -42.36 -6.24 -6.09
C ARG A 213 -42.90 -6.76 -4.77
N GLU A 214 -42.74 -8.04 -4.46
CA GLU A 214 -43.18 -8.61 -3.17
C GLU A 214 -42.43 -8.00 -1.97
N HIS A 215 -41.11 -7.80 -2.07
CA HIS A 215 -40.33 -7.16 -1.02
C HIS A 215 -40.63 -5.68 -0.81
N LEU A 216 -41.14 -4.99 -1.84
CA LEU A 216 -41.63 -3.61 -1.72
C LEU A 216 -43.05 -3.56 -1.14
N GLN A 217 -43.88 -4.58 -1.37
CA GLN A 217 -45.26 -4.66 -0.84
C GLN A 217 -45.32 -5.16 0.61
N GLY A 218 -44.41 -6.03 1.05
CA GLY A 218 -44.36 -6.53 2.43
C GLY A 218 -43.75 -5.57 3.46
N ALA A 219 -43.39 -4.34 3.06
CA ALA A 219 -42.79 -3.31 3.91
C ALA A 219 -43.67 -2.05 4.08
N LEU A 220 -44.93 -2.11 3.63
CA LEU A 220 -46.01 -1.17 3.96
C LEU A 220 -46.87 -1.75 5.10
#